data_AF-X6LL50-F1
#
_entry.id   AF-X6LL50-F1
#
_cell.length_a   1.000
_cell.length_b   1.000
_cell.length_c   1.000
_cell.angle_alpha   90.00
_cell.angle_beta   90.00
_cell.angle_gamma   90.00
#
_symmetry.space_group_name_H-M   'P 1'
#
loop_
_entity.id
_entity.type
_entity.pdbx_description
1 polymer ?
#
loop_
_entity_poly.entity_id
_entity_poly.type
_entity_poly.pdbx_seq_one_letter_code
_entity_poly.pdbx_strand_id
1 'polypeptide(L)'
;IIQTQFNTLDHKLRNDRLELLQYLCISTETSDIVFQCYKQVFKEHNEMCANLICAISVKLNEQQLDDVIEFFMDGFVDKDNNIHERCALSIEKIALKLNERQLNKVFECLMNAFESGKITICNYCAHALATISLQLGEKQLDNALQYAIQFIMKLKEEQLCDVFQCLINRLSDEKAAENNRRKCAELLGKLSMKWNEKQLNDAFNSLKDMLNKDDRFNREETYKNNDKYADLFERIAQRLDEKQMKI
;
A
#
# COMPACT_ATOMS: atom_id res chain seq x y z
N ILE A 1 10.72 34.13 -0.17
CA ILE A 1 11.86 34.31 -1.10
C ILE A 1 11.90 33.18 -2.13
N ILE A 2 11.79 31.90 -1.73
CA ILE A 2 11.84 30.74 -2.66
C ILE A 2 10.63 30.71 -3.64
N GLN A 3 9.39 30.86 -3.16
CA GLN A 3 8.17 30.89 -4.02
C GLN A 3 8.26 31.92 -5.14
N THR A 4 8.75 33.12 -4.82
CA THR A 4 8.76 34.26 -5.73
C THR A 4 9.76 34.06 -6.88
N GLN A 5 10.83 33.28 -6.67
CA GLN A 5 11.82 32.96 -7.69
C GLN A 5 11.42 31.77 -8.58
N PHE A 6 10.66 30.81 -8.04
CA PHE A 6 10.16 29.67 -8.82
C PHE A 6 9.03 30.06 -9.77
N ASN A 7 8.15 30.97 -9.35
CA ASN A 7 7.00 31.41 -10.16
C ASN A 7 7.38 32.18 -11.42
N THR A 8 8.58 32.74 -11.49
CA THR A 8 9.10 33.49 -12.66
C THR A 8 9.77 32.60 -13.71
N LEU A 9 9.93 31.30 -13.47
CA LEU A 9 10.59 30.37 -14.37
C LEU A 9 9.56 29.60 -15.23
N ASP A 10 9.93 29.35 -16.49
CA ASP A 10 9.24 28.39 -17.36
C ASP A 10 9.12 27.02 -16.68
N HIS A 11 8.03 26.32 -16.97
CA HIS A 11 7.65 25.05 -16.35
C HIS A 11 8.72 23.97 -16.49
N LYS A 12 9.41 23.88 -17.64
CA LYS A 12 10.47 22.88 -17.84
C LYS A 12 11.68 23.16 -16.96
N LEU A 13 12.12 24.41 -16.92
CA LEU A 13 13.26 24.84 -16.11
C LEU A 13 13.00 24.71 -14.60
N ARG A 14 11.73 24.83 -14.19
CA ARG A 14 11.29 24.59 -12.81
C ARG A 14 11.45 23.11 -12.42
N ASN A 15 11.01 22.20 -13.28
CA ASN A 15 11.14 20.75 -13.05
C ASN A 15 12.60 20.34 -12.93
N ASP A 16 13.44 20.73 -13.90
CA ASP A 16 14.87 20.39 -13.88
C ASP A 16 15.56 20.85 -12.57
N ARG A 17 15.17 22.03 -12.06
CA ARG A 17 15.70 22.55 -10.79
C ARG A 17 15.20 21.78 -9.57
N LEU A 18 13.93 21.38 -9.55
CA LEU A 18 13.38 20.58 -8.44
C LEU A 18 14.07 19.21 -8.36
N GLU A 19 14.32 18.56 -9.49
CA GLU A 19 15.06 17.29 -9.55
C GLU A 19 16.47 17.38 -8.98
N LEU A 20 17.14 18.52 -9.15
CA LEU A 20 18.49 18.73 -8.63
C LEU A 20 18.52 18.90 -7.09
N LEU A 21 17.43 19.34 -6.46
CA LEU A 21 17.40 19.58 -5.02
C LEU A 21 17.63 18.31 -4.20
N GLN A 22 17.27 17.13 -4.71
CA GLN A 22 17.46 15.86 -3.98
C GLN A 22 18.95 15.53 -3.71
N TYR A 23 19.87 16.10 -4.49
CA TYR A 23 21.31 15.95 -4.32
C TYR A 23 21.87 16.83 -3.21
N LEU A 24 21.12 17.86 -2.80
CA LEU A 24 21.49 18.73 -1.68
C LEU A 24 21.19 18.09 -0.32
N CYS A 25 20.45 16.98 -0.27
CA CYS A 25 20.17 16.21 0.95
C CYS A 25 21.43 15.48 1.47
N ILE A 26 22.42 16.24 1.92
CA ILE A 26 23.70 15.74 2.47
C ILE A 26 23.81 15.94 3.99
N SER A 27 22.89 16.71 4.58
CA SER A 27 22.75 16.92 6.02
C SER A 27 21.26 16.95 6.40
N THR A 28 20.97 16.85 7.70
CA THR A 28 19.60 17.01 8.23
C THR A 28 19.01 18.36 7.79
N GLU A 29 19.72 19.45 8.06
CA GLU A 29 19.25 20.82 7.80
C GLU A 29 19.00 21.09 6.31
N THR A 30 19.89 20.61 5.43
CA THR A 30 19.68 20.72 3.98
C THR A 30 18.51 19.87 3.50
N SER A 31 18.30 18.69 4.10
CA SER A 31 17.17 17.82 3.78
C SER A 31 15.83 18.43 4.20
N ASP A 32 15.78 19.12 5.34
CA ASP A 32 14.58 19.86 5.79
C ASP A 32 14.23 20.96 4.80
N ILE A 33 15.21 21.75 4.36
CA ILE A 33 15.00 22.81 3.37
C ILE A 33 14.48 22.22 2.04
N VAL A 34 15.07 21.11 1.57
CA VAL A 34 14.64 20.45 0.34
C VAL A 34 13.21 19.91 0.47
N PHE A 35 12.88 19.26 1.59
CA PHE A 35 11.53 18.78 1.85
C PHE A 35 10.52 19.93 1.89
N GLN A 36 10.83 21.04 2.57
CA GLN A 36 9.96 22.22 2.59
C GLN A 36 9.78 22.83 1.19
N CYS A 37 10.82 22.86 0.36
CA CYS A 37 10.70 23.28 -1.04
C CYS A 37 9.69 22.40 -1.79
N TYR A 38 9.80 21.08 -1.68
CA TYR A 38 8.87 20.15 -2.34
C TYR A 38 7.45 20.28 -1.81
N LYS A 39 7.27 20.36 -0.49
CA LYS A 39 5.98 20.57 0.18
C LYS A 39 5.29 21.84 -0.33
N GLN A 40 6.05 22.91 -0.53
CA GLN A 40 5.53 24.20 -0.95
C GLN A 40 4.94 24.18 -2.38
N VAL A 41 5.60 23.49 -3.31
CA VAL A 41 5.14 23.40 -4.71
C VAL A 41 4.34 22.13 -5.01
N PHE A 42 4.08 21.30 -3.99
CA PHE A 42 3.43 20.00 -4.16
C PHE A 42 2.07 20.10 -4.86
N LYS A 43 1.25 21.11 -4.55
CA LYS A 43 -0.08 21.25 -5.20
C LYS A 43 0.02 21.55 -6.69
N GLU A 44 1.09 22.21 -7.13
CA GLU A 44 1.33 22.53 -8.54
C GLU A 44 1.95 21.34 -9.30
N HIS A 45 2.76 20.53 -8.61
CA HIS A 45 3.55 19.45 -9.21
C HIS A 45 3.46 18.13 -8.42
N ASN A 46 2.25 17.71 -8.05
CA ASN A 46 2.04 16.63 -7.06
C ASN A 46 2.74 15.31 -7.41
N GLU A 47 2.70 14.87 -8.66
CA GLU A 47 3.35 13.64 -9.11
C GLU A 47 4.87 13.70 -8.96
N MET A 48 5.47 14.79 -9.45
CA MET A 48 6.91 14.99 -9.40
C MET A 48 7.38 15.13 -7.94
N CYS A 49 6.71 15.97 -7.16
CA CYS A 49 7.05 16.19 -5.77
C CYS A 49 6.85 14.93 -4.93
N ALA A 50 5.78 14.17 -5.14
CA ALA A 50 5.56 12.88 -4.47
C ALA A 50 6.73 11.91 -4.72
N ASN A 51 7.18 11.80 -5.97
CA ASN A 51 8.33 10.97 -6.33
C ASN A 51 9.62 11.46 -5.68
N LEU A 52 9.89 12.77 -5.70
CA LEU A 52 11.09 13.37 -5.11
C LEU A 52 11.09 13.26 -3.58
N ILE A 53 9.96 13.45 -2.93
CA ILE A 53 9.81 13.27 -1.47
C ILE A 53 10.10 11.81 -1.11
N CYS A 54 9.54 10.83 -1.85
CA CYS A 54 9.88 9.42 -1.64
C CYS A 54 11.37 9.14 -1.86
N ALA A 55 11.99 9.76 -2.87
CA ALA A 55 13.41 9.58 -3.18
C ALA A 55 14.32 10.11 -2.08
N ILE A 56 13.99 11.25 -1.46
CA ILE A 56 14.77 11.78 -0.34
C ILE A 56 14.48 11.04 0.98
N SER A 57 13.30 10.44 1.12
CA SER A 57 12.86 9.76 2.36
C SER A 57 13.83 8.67 2.82
N VAL A 58 14.56 8.04 1.89
CA VAL A 58 15.58 7.02 2.23
C VAL A 58 16.83 7.58 2.90
N LYS A 59 17.02 8.91 2.85
CA LYS A 59 18.16 9.63 3.44
C LYS A 59 17.80 10.35 4.74
N LEU A 60 16.51 10.44 5.06
CA LEU A 60 16.01 11.18 6.22
C LEU A 60 16.22 10.37 7.51
N ASN A 61 16.40 11.09 8.61
CA ASN A 61 16.35 10.47 9.93
C ASN A 61 14.89 10.23 10.38
N GLU A 62 14.71 9.52 11.49
CA GLU A 62 13.39 9.15 12.01
C GLU A 62 12.45 10.35 12.21
N GLN A 63 12.95 11.44 12.80
CA GLN A 63 12.14 12.62 13.09
C GLN A 63 11.71 13.35 11.82
N GLN A 64 12.62 13.49 10.85
CA GLN A 64 12.29 14.08 9.54
C GLN A 64 11.28 13.22 8.77
N LEU A 65 11.36 11.90 8.93
CA LEU A 65 10.40 10.99 8.31
C LEU A 65 9.01 11.12 8.94
N ASP A 66 8.89 11.45 10.23
CA ASP A 66 7.60 11.78 10.85
C ASP A 66 6.93 12.98 10.14
N ASP A 67 7.70 14.02 9.80
CA ASP A 67 7.19 15.21 9.10
C ASP A 67 6.71 14.89 7.68
N VAL A 68 7.44 14.00 6.98
CA VAL A 68 7.03 13.49 5.65
C VAL A 68 5.74 12.70 5.75
N ILE A 69 5.64 11.82 6.74
CA ILE A 69 4.44 10.99 6.97
C ILE A 69 3.24 11.88 7.28
N GLU A 70 3.40 12.87 8.18
CA GLU A 70 2.35 13.82 8.53
C GLU A 70 1.87 14.61 7.31
N PHE A 71 2.80 15.07 6.48
CA PHE A 71 2.47 15.74 5.23
C PHE A 71 1.64 14.85 4.28
N PHE A 72 2.00 13.58 4.10
CA PHE A 72 1.22 12.68 3.26
C PHE A 72 -0.16 12.36 3.87
N MET A 73 -0.25 12.21 5.19
CA MET A 73 -1.51 12.00 5.90
C MET A 73 -2.46 13.20 5.76
N ASP A 74 -1.95 14.42 5.82
CA ASP A 74 -2.72 15.64 5.54
C ASP A 74 -3.27 15.65 4.10
N GLY A 75 -2.58 14.99 3.16
CA GLY A 75 -3.07 14.84 1.79
C GLY A 75 -4.29 13.92 1.66
N PHE A 76 -4.53 13.01 2.62
CA PHE A 76 -5.72 12.14 2.57
C PHE A 76 -7.03 12.91 2.71
N VAL A 77 -7.01 14.06 3.39
CA VAL A 77 -8.18 14.93 3.58
C VAL A 77 -8.29 16.02 2.50
N ASP A 78 -7.38 16.07 1.51
CA ASP A 78 -7.47 17.05 0.43
C ASP A 78 -8.65 16.73 -0.50
N LYS A 79 -9.22 17.78 -1.11
CA LYS A 79 -10.37 17.66 -2.02
C LYS A 79 -9.96 17.23 -3.41
N ASP A 80 -8.70 17.43 -3.78
CA ASP A 80 -8.15 16.97 -5.05
C ASP A 80 -7.82 15.48 -4.96
N ASN A 81 -8.59 14.67 -5.69
CA ASN A 81 -8.39 13.23 -5.75
C ASN A 81 -6.96 12.85 -6.22
N ASN A 82 -6.32 13.65 -7.08
CA ASN A 82 -4.95 13.36 -7.51
C ASN A 82 -3.97 13.56 -6.35
N ILE A 83 -4.13 14.60 -5.52
CA ILE A 83 -3.32 14.78 -4.30
C ILE A 83 -3.51 13.58 -3.36
N HIS A 84 -4.76 13.21 -3.12
CA HIS A 84 -5.13 12.08 -2.29
C HIS A 84 -4.46 10.76 -2.75
N GLU A 85 -4.56 10.44 -4.05
CA GLU A 85 -3.95 9.25 -4.65
C GLU A 85 -2.41 9.25 -4.56
N ARG A 86 -1.78 10.40 -4.84
CA ARG A 86 -0.31 10.52 -4.79
C ARG A 86 0.22 10.35 -3.37
N CYS A 87 -0.45 10.90 -2.37
CA CYS A 87 -0.06 10.70 -0.97
C CYS A 87 -0.18 9.24 -0.55
N ALA A 88 -1.23 8.54 -0.97
CA ALA A 88 -1.43 7.13 -0.64
C ALA A 88 -0.36 6.24 -1.27
N LEU A 89 -0.08 6.46 -2.56
CA LEU A 89 0.99 5.77 -3.26
C LEU A 89 2.37 6.07 -2.65
N SER A 90 2.62 7.30 -2.22
CA SER A 90 3.86 7.68 -1.56
C SER A 90 4.06 7.00 -0.21
N ILE A 91 3.01 6.90 0.60
CA ILE A 91 3.01 6.15 1.86
C ILE A 91 3.35 4.67 1.60
N GLU A 92 2.73 4.05 0.59
CA GLU A 92 3.07 2.67 0.22
C GLU A 92 4.56 2.52 -0.14
N LYS A 93 5.10 3.44 -0.95
CA LYS A 93 6.51 3.41 -1.37
C LYS A 93 7.49 3.49 -0.20
N ILE A 94 7.19 4.33 0.81
CA ILE A 94 8.09 4.54 1.95
C ILE A 94 7.82 3.57 3.10
N ALA A 95 6.72 2.80 3.09
CA ALA A 95 6.30 1.95 4.19
C ALA A 95 7.44 1.06 4.72
N LEU A 96 8.21 0.42 3.84
CA LEU A 96 9.33 -0.47 4.22
C LEU A 96 10.46 0.21 4.99
N LYS A 97 10.48 1.54 5.06
CA LYS A 97 11.45 2.35 5.82
C LYS A 97 10.92 2.81 7.16
N LEU A 98 9.62 2.72 7.39
CA LEU A 98 8.98 3.20 8.59
C LEU A 98 9.21 2.22 9.73
N ASN A 99 9.39 2.75 10.93
CA ASN A 99 9.41 1.94 12.14
C ASN A 99 7.98 1.63 12.63
N GLU A 100 7.85 0.73 13.61
CA GLU A 100 6.54 0.29 14.13
C GLU A 100 5.67 1.45 14.63
N ARG A 101 6.27 2.45 15.31
CA ARG A 101 5.55 3.65 15.79
C ARG A 101 4.95 4.44 14.63
N GLN A 102 5.75 4.67 13.58
CA GLN A 102 5.34 5.39 12.38
C GLN A 102 4.26 4.63 11.61
N LEU A 103 4.44 3.32 11.42
CA LEU A 103 3.45 2.46 10.78
C LEU A 103 2.11 2.50 11.51
N ASN A 104 2.11 2.45 12.84
CA ASN A 104 0.90 2.58 13.65
C ASN A 104 0.21 3.93 13.46
N LYS A 105 0.96 5.04 13.45
CA LYS A 105 0.40 6.38 13.20
C LYS A 105 -0.31 6.45 11.84
N VAL A 106 0.30 5.92 10.79
CA VAL A 106 -0.30 5.91 9.45
C VAL A 106 -1.51 4.98 9.40
N PHE A 107 -1.41 3.81 10.02
CA PHE A 107 -2.53 2.86 10.12
C PHE A 107 -3.75 3.51 10.77
N GLU A 108 -3.59 4.15 11.93
CA GLU A 108 -4.67 4.86 12.63
C GLU A 108 -5.24 6.00 11.78
N CYS A 109 -4.39 6.78 11.10
CA CYS A 109 -4.84 7.87 10.23
C CYS A 109 -5.70 7.35 9.08
N LEU A 110 -5.23 6.31 8.36
CA LEU A 110 -6.01 5.66 7.31
C LEU A 110 -7.32 5.13 7.91
N MET A 111 -7.29 4.40 9.02
CA MET A 111 -8.51 3.88 9.66
C MET A 111 -9.54 5.00 9.94
N ASN A 112 -9.12 6.10 10.56
CA ASN A 112 -10.00 7.23 10.86
C ASN A 112 -10.54 7.90 9.59
N ALA A 113 -9.70 8.07 8.57
CA ALA A 113 -10.10 8.61 7.28
C ALA A 113 -11.22 7.76 6.66
N PHE A 114 -11.08 6.44 6.71
CA PHE A 114 -12.05 5.51 6.17
C PHE A 114 -13.35 5.44 6.98
N GLU A 115 -13.28 5.39 8.31
CA GLU A 115 -14.48 5.34 9.17
C GLU A 115 -15.33 6.61 9.08
N SER A 116 -14.70 7.75 8.81
CA SER A 116 -15.41 9.01 8.68
C SER A 116 -16.43 9.02 7.54
N GLY A 117 -16.26 8.18 6.51
CA GLY A 117 -17.06 8.20 5.28
C GLY A 117 -16.98 9.52 4.50
N LYS A 118 -16.12 10.46 4.93
CA LYS A 118 -15.99 11.80 4.36
C LYS A 118 -15.05 11.86 3.15
N ILE A 119 -14.20 10.85 2.98
CA ILE A 119 -13.17 10.81 1.96
C ILE A 119 -13.53 9.76 0.92
N THR A 120 -13.42 10.11 -0.36
CA THR A 120 -13.47 9.15 -1.46
C THR A 120 -12.20 8.34 -1.42
N ILE A 121 -12.21 7.24 -0.66
CA ILE A 121 -11.06 6.35 -0.56
C ILE A 121 -10.75 5.81 -1.95
N CYS A 122 -9.55 6.15 -2.45
CA CYS A 122 -9.01 5.58 -3.67
C CYS A 122 -8.37 4.20 -3.43
N ASN A 123 -8.17 3.45 -4.51
CA ASN A 123 -7.56 2.12 -4.48
C ASN A 123 -6.17 2.14 -3.83
N TYR A 124 -5.41 3.23 -4.03
CA TYR A 124 -4.10 3.40 -3.41
C TYR A 124 -4.15 3.48 -1.88
N CYS A 125 -5.20 4.05 -1.28
CA CYS A 125 -5.36 4.05 0.19
C CYS A 125 -5.56 2.63 0.73
N ALA A 126 -6.33 1.81 0.01
CA ALA A 126 -6.56 0.43 0.40
C ALA A 126 -5.28 -0.42 0.26
N HIS A 127 -4.49 -0.18 -0.80
CA HIS A 127 -3.15 -0.74 -0.95
C HIS A 127 -2.20 -0.30 0.17
N ALA A 128 -2.13 0.99 0.47
CA ALA A 128 -1.30 1.51 1.55
C ALA A 128 -1.64 0.86 2.90
N LEU A 129 -2.94 0.76 3.22
CA LEU A 129 -3.41 0.09 4.44
C LEU A 129 -2.99 -1.38 4.49
N ALA A 130 -3.18 -2.14 3.40
CA ALA A 130 -2.75 -3.53 3.32
C ALA A 130 -1.23 -3.68 3.52
N THR A 131 -0.45 -2.75 2.96
CA THR A 131 1.02 -2.70 3.11
C THR A 131 1.44 -2.51 4.54
N ILE A 132 0.89 -1.49 5.20
CA ILE A 132 1.22 -1.14 6.58
C ILE A 132 0.82 -2.28 7.51
N SER A 133 -0.38 -2.86 7.30
CA SER A 133 -0.87 -4.01 8.07
C SER A 133 0.07 -5.21 8.02
N LEU A 134 0.66 -5.50 6.85
CA LEU A 134 1.62 -6.60 6.69
C LEU A 134 2.94 -6.35 7.42
N GLN A 135 3.36 -5.08 7.52
CA GLN A 135 4.63 -4.68 8.12
C GLN A 135 4.60 -4.62 9.65
N LEU A 136 3.46 -4.32 10.27
CA LEU A 136 3.34 -4.20 11.73
C LEU A 136 3.60 -5.51 12.53
N GLY A 137 3.65 -6.69 11.89
CA GLY A 137 4.15 -7.92 12.52
C GLY A 137 3.29 -8.55 13.63
N GLU A 138 3.68 -9.76 14.08
CA GLU A 138 2.88 -10.73 14.88
C GLU A 138 2.33 -10.23 16.24
N LYS A 139 2.97 -9.27 16.92
CA LYS A 139 2.60 -8.88 18.31
C LYS A 139 1.32 -8.05 18.44
N GLN A 140 0.92 -7.34 17.39
CA GLN A 140 -0.37 -6.64 17.32
C GLN A 140 -1.26 -7.19 16.21
N LEU A 141 -0.86 -8.32 15.61
CA LEU A 141 -1.37 -8.85 14.35
C LEU A 141 -2.77 -9.42 14.47
N ASP A 142 -3.16 -10.02 15.59
CA ASP A 142 -4.53 -10.51 15.72
C ASP A 142 -5.52 -9.35 15.76
N ASN A 143 -5.16 -8.24 16.40
CA ASN A 143 -5.96 -7.01 16.38
C ASN A 143 -5.90 -6.37 14.99
N ALA A 144 -4.71 -6.14 14.43
CA ALA A 144 -4.55 -5.50 13.12
C ALA A 144 -5.18 -6.32 11.97
N LEU A 145 -5.06 -7.66 11.99
CA LEU A 145 -5.74 -8.56 11.06
C LEU A 145 -7.24 -8.62 11.33
N GLN A 146 -7.70 -8.73 12.59
CA GLN A 146 -9.15 -8.67 12.88
C GLN A 146 -9.74 -7.36 12.38
N TYR A 147 -9.06 -6.24 12.60
CA TYR A 147 -9.51 -4.93 12.14
C TYR A 147 -9.44 -4.82 10.62
N ALA A 148 -8.33 -5.24 9.98
CA ALA A 148 -8.23 -5.29 8.52
C ALA A 148 -9.34 -6.17 7.91
N ILE A 149 -9.68 -7.30 8.54
CA ILE A 149 -10.80 -8.16 8.13
C ILE A 149 -12.14 -7.44 8.34
N GLN A 150 -12.40 -6.90 9.53
CA GLN A 150 -13.63 -6.18 9.88
C GLN A 150 -13.84 -4.93 9.01
N PHE A 151 -12.75 -4.35 8.53
CA PHE A 151 -12.70 -3.18 7.67
C PHE A 151 -12.86 -3.51 6.19
N ILE A 152 -12.15 -4.53 5.69
CA ILE A 152 -12.34 -5.05 4.32
C ILE A 152 -13.80 -5.48 4.14
N MET A 153 -14.44 -5.97 5.21
CA MET A 153 -15.89 -6.25 5.26
C MET A 153 -16.81 -5.02 5.14
N LYS A 154 -16.31 -3.78 5.29
CA LYS A 154 -17.06 -2.52 5.10
C LYS A 154 -16.82 -1.87 3.75
N LEU A 155 -15.85 -2.34 2.97
CA LEU A 155 -15.55 -1.82 1.63
C LEU A 155 -16.69 -2.14 0.65
N LYS A 156 -16.90 -1.26 -0.34
CA LYS A 156 -17.83 -1.54 -1.44
C LYS A 156 -17.22 -2.56 -2.40
N GLU A 157 -18.08 -3.24 -3.17
CA GLU A 157 -17.67 -4.34 -4.07
C GLU A 157 -16.52 -3.97 -5.02
N GLU A 158 -16.50 -2.74 -5.56
CA GLU A 158 -15.43 -2.24 -6.42
C GLU A 158 -14.08 -2.12 -5.69
N GLN A 159 -14.06 -1.62 -4.44
CA GLN A 159 -12.83 -1.40 -3.67
C GLN A 159 -12.21 -2.70 -3.13
N LEU A 160 -13.05 -3.72 -2.92
CA LEU A 160 -12.63 -5.06 -2.52
C LEU A 160 -11.75 -5.71 -3.60
N CYS A 161 -12.11 -5.56 -4.88
CA CYS A 161 -11.35 -6.10 -6.01
C CYS A 161 -9.88 -5.65 -6.02
N ASP A 162 -9.61 -4.37 -5.76
CA ASP A 162 -8.25 -3.82 -5.77
C ASP A 162 -7.41 -4.31 -4.59
N VAL A 163 -8.00 -4.37 -3.39
CA VAL A 163 -7.35 -4.97 -2.22
C VAL A 163 -7.00 -6.43 -2.48
N PHE A 164 -7.89 -7.18 -3.13
CA PHE A 164 -7.61 -8.56 -3.50
C PHE A 164 -6.46 -8.66 -4.49
N GLN A 165 -6.46 -7.84 -5.55
CA GLN A 165 -5.39 -7.84 -6.53
C GLN A 165 -4.04 -7.49 -5.88
N CYS A 166 -4.02 -6.57 -4.92
CA CYS A 166 -2.83 -6.27 -4.13
C CYS A 166 -2.31 -7.50 -3.37
N LEU A 167 -3.19 -8.21 -2.67
CA LEU A 167 -2.82 -9.37 -1.86
C LEU A 167 -2.33 -10.53 -2.74
N ILE A 168 -2.96 -10.76 -3.89
CA ILE A 168 -2.56 -11.78 -4.87
C ILE A 168 -1.23 -11.42 -5.54
N ASN A 169 -1.03 -10.16 -5.94
CA ASN A 169 0.24 -9.70 -6.53
C ASN A 169 1.39 -9.91 -5.55
N ARG A 170 1.17 -9.63 -4.26
CA ARG A 170 2.17 -9.86 -3.21
C ARG A 170 2.38 -11.32 -2.86
N LEU A 171 1.32 -12.14 -2.91
CA LEU A 171 1.42 -13.58 -2.78
C LEU A 171 2.31 -14.18 -3.88
N SER A 172 2.21 -13.62 -5.09
CA SER A 172 2.96 -14.02 -6.29
C SER A 172 4.37 -13.43 -6.38
N ASP A 173 4.75 -12.50 -5.51
CA ASP A 173 6.04 -11.83 -5.57
C ASP A 173 7.16 -12.73 -5.03
N GLU A 174 7.91 -13.36 -5.95
CA GLU A 174 9.07 -14.20 -5.61
C GLU A 174 10.14 -13.45 -4.80
N LYS A 175 10.23 -12.12 -4.93
CA LYS A 175 11.19 -11.27 -4.20
C LYS A 175 10.70 -10.89 -2.82
N ALA A 176 9.41 -11.08 -2.52
CA ALA A 176 8.86 -10.84 -1.20
C ALA A 176 9.30 -11.94 -0.22
N ALA A 177 9.61 -11.53 1.02
CA ALA A 177 9.94 -12.44 2.10
C ALA A 177 8.87 -13.53 2.23
N GLU A 178 9.27 -14.79 2.43
CA GLU A 178 8.36 -15.94 2.56
C GLU A 178 7.27 -15.70 3.64
N ASN A 179 7.65 -15.02 4.72
CA ASN A 179 6.70 -14.60 5.76
C ASN A 179 5.62 -13.64 5.25
N ASN A 180 5.92 -12.74 4.31
CA ASN A 180 4.92 -11.82 3.75
C ASN A 180 3.95 -12.57 2.83
N ARG A 181 4.43 -13.54 2.06
CA ARG A 181 3.59 -14.39 1.20
C ARG A 181 2.65 -15.27 2.03
N ARG A 182 3.16 -15.93 3.08
CA ARG A 182 2.35 -16.68 4.04
C ARG A 182 1.25 -15.82 4.69
N LYS A 183 1.58 -14.60 5.10
CA LYS A 183 0.61 -13.63 5.65
C LYS A 183 -0.47 -13.23 4.65
N CYS A 184 -0.11 -13.02 3.38
CA CYS A 184 -1.09 -12.73 2.33
C CYS A 184 -2.07 -13.89 2.14
N ALA A 185 -1.57 -15.13 2.16
CA ALA A 185 -2.41 -16.33 2.07
C ALA A 185 -3.36 -16.47 3.27
N GLU A 186 -2.87 -16.28 4.50
CA GLU A 186 -3.71 -16.31 5.70
C GLU A 186 -4.81 -15.23 5.67
N LEU A 187 -4.48 -14.02 5.24
CA LEU A 187 -5.44 -12.93 5.13
C LEU A 187 -6.50 -13.22 4.06
N LEU A 188 -6.09 -13.68 2.87
CA LEU A 188 -7.02 -14.11 1.82
C LEU A 188 -7.95 -15.24 2.31
N GLY A 189 -7.42 -16.21 3.05
CA GLY A 189 -8.19 -17.34 3.58
C GLY A 189 -9.17 -16.94 4.68
N LYS A 190 -8.89 -15.87 5.45
CA LYS A 190 -9.84 -15.32 6.43
C LYS A 190 -10.92 -14.48 5.74
N LEU A 191 -10.56 -13.71 4.72
CA LEU A 191 -11.48 -12.85 3.96
C LEU A 191 -12.47 -13.67 3.11
N SER A 192 -12.04 -14.80 2.55
CA SER A 192 -12.86 -15.66 1.67
C SER A 192 -14.15 -16.15 2.33
N MET A 193 -14.19 -16.26 3.66
CA MET A 193 -15.38 -16.65 4.42
C MET A 193 -16.57 -15.70 4.23
N LYS A 194 -16.35 -14.46 3.77
CA LYS A 194 -17.39 -13.42 3.67
C LYS A 194 -17.65 -12.94 2.25
N TRP A 195 -16.87 -13.39 1.27
CA TRP A 195 -16.99 -12.99 -0.14
C TRP A 195 -18.29 -13.48 -0.77
N ASN A 196 -18.78 -12.72 -1.76
CA ASN A 196 -19.83 -13.15 -2.67
C ASN A 196 -19.28 -14.17 -3.70
N GLU A 197 -20.17 -14.80 -4.47
CA GLU A 197 -19.75 -15.83 -5.44
C GLU A 197 -18.82 -15.28 -6.53
N LYS A 198 -19.09 -14.07 -7.03
CA LYS A 198 -18.24 -13.38 -8.02
C LYS A 198 -16.82 -13.17 -7.47
N GLN A 199 -16.70 -12.65 -6.25
CA GLN A 199 -15.41 -12.42 -5.58
C GLN A 199 -14.62 -13.71 -5.33
N LEU A 200 -15.30 -14.77 -4.89
CA LEU A 200 -14.68 -16.09 -4.74
C LEU A 200 -14.17 -16.62 -6.09
N ASN A 201 -14.95 -16.46 -7.17
CA ASN A 201 -14.56 -16.87 -8.52
C ASN A 201 -13.35 -16.07 -9.04
N ASP A 202 -13.35 -14.74 -8.87
CA ASP A 202 -12.25 -13.87 -9.29
C ASP A 202 -10.95 -14.22 -8.55
N ALA A 203 -11.03 -14.42 -7.22
CA ALA A 203 -9.90 -14.84 -6.40
C ALA A 203 -9.40 -16.25 -6.76
N PHE A 204 -10.32 -17.19 -7.00
CA PHE A 204 -10.00 -18.56 -7.40
C PHE A 204 -9.27 -18.59 -8.75
N ASN A 205 -9.77 -17.86 -9.74
CA ASN A 205 -9.13 -17.75 -11.06
C ASN A 205 -7.75 -17.10 -10.98
N SER A 206 -7.60 -16.05 -10.17
CA SER A 206 -6.31 -15.38 -9.97
C SER A 206 -5.27 -16.30 -9.30
N LEU A 207 -5.69 -17.07 -8.29
CA LEU A 207 -4.83 -18.07 -7.63
C LEU A 207 -4.48 -19.22 -8.59
N LYS A 208 -5.43 -19.67 -9.41
CA LYS A 208 -5.22 -20.71 -10.42
C LYS A 208 -4.20 -20.25 -11.47
N ASP A 209 -4.33 -19.03 -11.99
CA ASP A 209 -3.38 -18.45 -12.94
C ASP A 209 -1.97 -18.30 -12.34
N MET A 210 -1.88 -17.95 -11.06
CA MET A 210 -0.61 -17.92 -10.33
C MET A 210 0.04 -19.31 -10.28
N LEU A 211 -0.71 -20.34 -9.87
CA LEU A 211 -0.22 -21.73 -9.80
C LEU A 211 0.19 -22.28 -11.18
N ASN A 212 -0.49 -21.87 -12.25
CA ASN A 212 -0.19 -22.30 -13.62
C ASN A 212 1.03 -21.58 -14.23
N LYS A 213 1.33 -20.33 -13.82
CA LYS A 213 2.52 -19.59 -14.31
C LYS A 213 3.83 -20.17 -13.78
N ASP A 214 3.76 -20.99 -12.75
CA ASP A 214 4.91 -21.60 -12.10
C ASP A 214 5.30 -22.95 -12.75
N ASP A 215 5.37 -23.00 -14.09
CA ASP A 215 5.83 -24.17 -14.87
C ASP A 215 7.32 -24.56 -14.60
N ARG A 216 7.98 -23.90 -13.63
CA ARG A 216 9.24 -24.35 -13.02
C ARG A 216 9.04 -25.29 -11.81
N PHE A 217 7.80 -25.65 -11.45
CA PHE A 217 7.47 -26.48 -10.28
C PHE A 217 7.84 -27.98 -10.40
N ASN A 218 8.40 -28.42 -11.51
CA ASN A 218 8.75 -29.83 -11.78
C ASN A 218 10.21 -30.22 -11.48
N ARG A 219 10.92 -29.54 -10.55
CA ARG A 219 12.21 -30.05 -10.03
C ARG A 219 12.29 -30.00 -8.51
N GLU A 220 12.02 -31.16 -7.92
CA GLU A 220 12.60 -31.81 -6.73
C GLU A 220 12.89 -31.03 -5.42
N GLU A 221 12.60 -29.74 -5.30
CA GLU A 221 12.58 -29.04 -3.99
C GLU A 221 11.15 -28.72 -3.48
N THR A 222 10.13 -29.20 -4.20
CA THR A 222 8.71 -28.84 -4.09
C THR A 222 7.86 -29.71 -3.14
N TYR A 223 8.38 -30.10 -1.97
CA TYR A 223 7.56 -30.79 -0.96
C TYR A 223 7.16 -29.92 0.25
N LYS A 224 7.62 -28.66 0.33
CA LYS A 224 7.26 -27.75 1.45
C LYS A 224 6.39 -26.55 1.09
N ASN A 225 6.28 -26.19 -0.21
CA ASN A 225 5.45 -25.07 -0.65
C ASN A 225 4.11 -25.49 -1.27
N ASN A 226 3.98 -26.74 -1.74
CA ASN A 226 2.72 -27.25 -2.30
C ASN A 226 1.61 -27.39 -1.25
N ASP A 227 1.92 -27.75 0.00
CA ASP A 227 0.91 -27.80 1.08
C ASP A 227 0.44 -26.40 1.52
N LYS A 228 1.27 -25.36 1.40
CA LYS A 228 1.02 -24.06 2.05
C LYS A 228 -0.07 -23.21 1.39
N TYR A 229 -0.28 -23.35 0.09
CA TYR A 229 -1.34 -22.66 -0.65
C TYR A 229 -2.48 -23.59 -1.08
N ALA A 230 -2.26 -24.91 -1.02
CA ALA A 230 -3.30 -25.90 -1.21
C ALA A 230 -4.46 -25.66 -0.23
N ASP A 231 -4.16 -25.39 1.04
CA ASP A 231 -5.18 -25.06 2.06
C ASP A 231 -6.03 -23.82 1.69
N LEU A 232 -5.40 -22.76 1.19
CA LEU A 232 -6.12 -21.56 0.74
C LEU A 232 -7.00 -21.85 -0.46
N PHE A 233 -6.44 -22.57 -1.44
CA PHE A 233 -7.12 -22.92 -2.69
C PHE A 233 -8.31 -23.84 -2.43
N GLU A 234 -8.11 -24.89 -1.63
CA GLU A 234 -9.14 -25.83 -1.20
C GLU A 234 -10.24 -25.12 -0.41
N ARG A 235 -9.87 -24.21 0.50
CA ARG A 235 -10.84 -23.44 1.28
C ARG A 235 -11.70 -22.51 0.41
N ILE A 236 -11.12 -21.89 -0.62
CA ILE A 236 -11.90 -21.05 -1.57
C ILE A 236 -12.77 -21.94 -2.46
N ALA A 237 -12.27 -23.09 -2.93
CA ALA A 237 -13.01 -24.05 -3.74
C ALA A 237 -14.25 -24.59 -3.01
N GLN A 238 -14.07 -25.07 -1.77
CA GLN A 238 -15.17 -25.55 -0.92
C GLN A 238 -16.25 -24.49 -0.71
N ARG A 239 -15.86 -23.21 -0.56
CA ARG A 239 -16.81 -22.10 -0.38
C ARG A 239 -17.58 -21.77 -1.65
N LEU A 240 -16.99 -21.96 -2.83
CA LEU A 240 -17.69 -21.85 -4.11
C LEU A 240 -18.75 -22.95 -4.23
N ASP A 241 -18.38 -24.19 -3.94
CA ASP A 241 -19.29 -25.34 -3.98
C ASP A 241 -20.46 -25.18 -3.00
N GLU A 242 -20.20 -24.73 -1.77
CA GLU A 242 -21.23 -24.44 -0.75
C GLU A 242 -22.26 -23.40 -1.18
N LYS A 243 -21.87 -22.45 -2.05
CA LYS A 243 -22.76 -21.40 -2.54
C LYS A 243 -23.57 -21.84 -3.74
N GLN A 244 -23.00 -22.64 -4.62
CA GLN A 244 -23.71 -23.22 -5.77
C GLN A 244 -24.78 -24.23 -5.33
N MET A 245 -24.60 -24.91 -4.20
CA MET A 245 -25.61 -25.82 -3.61
C MET A 245 -26.78 -25.12 -2.91
N LYS A 246 -26.79 -23.78 -2.77
CA LYS A 246 -27.84 -23.01 -2.09
C LYS A 246 -28.82 -22.30 -3.04
N ILE A 247 -28.77 -22.61 -4.33
CA ILE A 247 -29.74 -22.20 -5.38
C ILE A 247 -30.69 -23.36 -5.64
#